data_AF-A0A397E819-F1
#
_entry.id   AF-A0A397E819-F1
#
_cell.length_a   1.000
_cell.length_b   1.000
_cell.length_c   1.000
_cell.angle_alpha   90.00
_cell.angle_beta   90.00
_cell.angle_gamma   90.00
#
_symmetry.space_group_name_H-M   'P 1'
#
loop_
_entity.id
_entity.type
_entity.pdbx_description
1 polymer ?
#
loop_
_entity_poly.entity_id
_entity_poly.type
_entity_poly.pdbx_seq_one_letter_code
_entity_poly.pdbx_strand_id
1 'polypeptide(L)'
;MFLIRYGIILSSIGEFEGSKVTIANSFTVRDHWLKAIALNPSDATSFNLLGRWCLTIADISWIERQLAAAIFGTPPRATYAEALAYFLQADAISPGFWKKNSLLVAQTYLKLNDVPQAKDWLRLTLAVPVVTSEDQQVHDQATATLATLK
;
A
#
# COMPACT_ATOMS: atom_id res chain seq x y z
N MET A 1 20.30 -12.50 8.47
CA MET A 1 19.25 -12.31 9.49
C MET A 1 18.35 -11.11 9.15
N PHE A 2 17.81 -11.04 7.93
CA PHE A 2 16.97 -9.92 7.46
C PHE A 2 15.53 -10.33 7.09
N LEU A 3 15.25 -11.63 6.95
CA LEU A 3 13.94 -12.13 6.54
C LEU A 3 12.91 -12.20 7.68
N ILE A 4 13.36 -12.37 8.94
CA ILE A 4 12.46 -12.47 10.11
C ILE A 4 11.82 -11.12 10.47
N ARG A 5 12.50 -9.99 10.20
CA ARG A 5 11.96 -8.64 10.50
C ARG A 5 10.93 -8.17 9.48
N TYR A 6 11.04 -8.61 8.24
CA TYR A 6 10.08 -8.29 7.18
C TYR A 6 8.70 -8.90 7.47
N GLY A 7 8.68 -10.14 7.99
CA GLY A 7 7.46 -10.82 8.43
C GLY A 7 6.76 -10.12 9.61
N ILE A 8 7.52 -9.59 10.58
CA ILE A 8 6.94 -8.84 11.73
C ILE A 8 6.37 -7.49 11.29
N ILE A 9 7.00 -6.82 10.32
CA ILE A 9 6.50 -5.56 9.76
C ILE A 9 5.25 -5.78 8.90
N LEU A 10 5.22 -6.83 8.07
CA LEU A 10 4.01 -7.20 7.32
C LEU A 10 2.91 -7.75 8.23
N SER A 11 3.23 -8.50 9.28
CA SER A 11 2.28 -8.95 10.30
C SER A 11 1.69 -7.77 11.06
N SER A 12 2.49 -6.76 11.43
CA SER A 12 1.96 -5.55 12.09
C SER A 12 1.12 -4.64 11.18
N ILE A 13 1.33 -4.68 9.87
CA ILE A 13 0.45 -4.02 8.87
C ILE A 13 -0.78 -4.90 8.56
N GLY A 14 -0.67 -6.23 8.65
CA GLY A 14 -1.80 -7.16 8.56
C GLY A 14 -2.69 -7.15 9.82
N GLU A 15 -2.07 -6.95 10.99
CA GLU A 15 -2.67 -6.68 12.30
C GLU A 15 -3.10 -5.20 12.44
N PHE A 16 -3.12 -4.45 11.33
CA PHE A 16 -3.84 -3.17 11.24
C PHE A 16 -5.37 -3.37 11.27
N GLU A 17 -5.83 -4.51 11.77
CA GLU A 17 -7.16 -4.73 12.31
C GLU A 17 -7.17 -4.38 13.81
N GLY A 18 -7.23 -3.09 14.15
CA GLY A 18 -8.03 -2.65 15.29
C GLY A 18 -7.39 -2.33 16.65
N SER A 19 -6.07 -2.18 16.83
CA SER A 19 -5.50 -1.79 18.14
C SER A 19 -4.82 -0.40 18.16
N LYS A 20 -5.03 0.34 19.27
CA LYS A 20 -4.45 1.68 19.56
C LYS A 20 -2.92 1.71 19.49
N VAL A 21 -2.25 0.61 19.81
CA VAL A 21 -0.79 0.45 19.79
C VAL A 21 -0.27 0.30 18.35
N THR A 22 -1.06 -0.32 17.48
CA THR A 22 -0.72 -0.53 16.06
C THR A 22 -0.61 0.81 15.31
N ILE A 23 -1.49 1.76 15.58
CA ILE A 23 -1.45 3.09 14.95
C ILE A 23 -0.20 3.86 15.39
N ALA A 24 0.14 3.86 16.68
CA ALA A 24 1.34 4.55 17.19
C ALA A 24 2.63 4.00 16.57
N ASN A 25 2.75 2.67 16.55
CA ASN A 25 3.92 2.01 15.98
C ASN A 25 4.03 2.23 14.46
N SER A 26 2.91 2.41 13.76
CA SER A 26 2.91 2.66 12.32
C SER A 26 3.69 3.93 11.92
N PHE A 27 3.70 4.97 12.76
CA PHE A 27 4.46 6.20 12.49
C PHE A 27 5.96 6.00 12.65
N THR A 28 6.39 5.29 13.69
CA THR A 28 7.80 4.94 13.88
C THR A 28 8.30 4.13 12.70
N VAL A 29 7.51 3.16 12.26
CA VAL A 29 7.84 2.33 11.09
C VAL A 29 7.87 3.17 9.80
N ARG A 30 6.92 4.10 9.61
CA ARG A 30 6.95 5.07 8.51
C ARG A 30 8.24 5.88 8.49
N ASP A 31 8.67 6.40 9.63
CA ASP A 31 9.91 7.19 9.72
C ASP A 31 11.15 6.36 9.38
N HIS A 32 11.13 5.06 9.68
CA HIS A 32 12.18 4.14 9.24
C HIS A 32 12.18 3.95 7.72
N TRP A 33 11.03 3.82 7.06
CA TRP A 33 10.96 3.74 5.59
C TRP A 33 11.39 5.05 4.92
N LEU A 34 11.02 6.21 5.47
CA LEU A 34 11.51 7.50 4.98
C LEU A 34 13.03 7.61 5.06
N LYS A 35 13.63 7.17 6.17
CA LYS A 35 15.09 7.08 6.30
C LYS A 35 15.70 6.07 5.33
N ALA A 36 15.05 4.94 5.11
CA ALA A 36 15.51 3.94 4.14
C ALA A 36 15.54 4.51 2.72
N ILE A 37 14.52 5.28 2.32
CA ILE A 37 14.49 5.98 1.02
C ILE A 37 15.57 7.06 0.94
N ALA A 38 15.79 7.81 2.01
CA ALA A 38 16.85 8.82 2.03
C ALA A 38 18.25 8.20 1.86
N LEU A 39 18.46 6.99 2.39
CA LEU A 39 19.71 6.23 2.24
C LEU A 39 19.81 5.50 0.91
N ASN A 40 18.69 5.00 0.38
CA ASN A 40 18.60 4.30 -0.89
C ASN A 40 17.33 4.71 -1.66
N PRO A 41 17.40 5.75 -2.51
CA PRO A 41 16.27 6.21 -3.32
C PRO A 41 15.81 5.22 -4.39
N SER A 42 16.55 4.12 -4.61
CA SER A 42 16.22 3.05 -5.55
C SER A 42 15.60 1.83 -4.86
N ASP A 43 15.19 1.93 -3.59
CA ASP A 43 14.48 0.86 -2.91
C ASP A 43 12.97 0.92 -3.18
N ALA A 44 12.52 0.27 -4.26
CA ALA A 44 11.10 0.13 -4.62
C ALA A 44 10.24 -0.43 -3.47
N THR A 45 10.82 -1.24 -2.59
CA THR A 45 10.11 -1.85 -1.47
C THR A 45 9.68 -0.82 -0.45
N SER A 46 10.59 0.08 -0.05
CA SER A 46 10.29 1.14 0.92
C SER A 46 9.22 2.10 0.37
N PHE A 47 9.25 2.40 -0.92
CA PHE A 47 8.20 3.18 -1.58
C PHE A 47 6.85 2.48 -1.51
N ASN A 48 6.77 1.20 -1.85
CA ASN A 48 5.50 0.46 -1.75
C ASN A 48 4.97 0.40 -0.30
N LEU A 49 5.84 0.20 0.69
CA LEU A 49 5.43 0.15 2.09
C LEU A 49 4.86 1.50 2.57
N LEU A 50 5.44 2.63 2.14
CA LEU A 50 4.86 3.95 2.39
C LEU A 50 3.52 4.15 1.68
N GLY A 51 3.39 3.68 0.44
CA GLY A 51 2.12 3.72 -0.29
C GLY A 51 1.02 2.97 0.46
N ARG A 52 1.33 1.76 0.97
CA ARG A 52 0.41 0.96 1.79
C ARG A 52 0.03 1.69 3.06
N TRP A 53 0.99 2.29 3.76
CA TRP A 53 0.71 3.07 4.96
C TRP A 53 -0.22 4.25 4.65
N CYS A 54 0.06 5.02 3.60
CA CYS A 54 -0.80 6.14 3.19
C CYS A 54 -2.23 5.67 2.84
N LEU A 55 -2.35 4.57 2.09
CA LEU A 55 -3.65 4.00 1.72
C LEU A 55 -4.45 3.60 2.95
N THR A 56 -3.81 2.86 3.87
CA THR A 56 -4.40 2.45 5.14
C THR A 56 -4.85 3.65 5.98
N ILE A 57 -4.01 4.69 6.11
CA ILE A 57 -4.38 5.90 6.85
C ILE A 57 -5.53 6.67 6.16
N ALA A 58 -5.57 6.71 4.83
CA ALA A 58 -6.63 7.36 4.07
C ALA A 58 -7.99 6.63 4.22
N ASP A 59 -7.96 5.30 4.33
CA ASP A 59 -9.13 4.44 4.55
C ASP A 59 -9.66 4.47 6.01
N ILE A 60 -8.92 5.05 6.96
CA ILE A 60 -9.35 5.17 8.37
C ILE A 60 -10.73 5.83 8.45
N SER A 61 -11.66 5.12 9.09
CA SER A 61 -13.03 5.56 9.35
C SER A 61 -13.07 6.77 10.29
N TRP A 62 -14.18 7.52 10.28
CA TRP A 62 -14.35 8.67 11.18
C TRP A 62 -14.16 8.28 12.66
N ILE A 63 -14.62 7.10 13.07
CA ILE A 63 -14.49 6.60 14.44
C ILE A 63 -13.02 6.35 14.79
N GLU A 64 -12.27 5.68 13.92
CA GLU A 64 -10.84 5.43 14.13
C GLU A 64 -10.03 6.74 14.12
N ARG A 65 -10.43 7.75 13.34
CA ARG A 65 -9.81 9.10 13.39
C ARG A 65 -10.00 9.74 14.76
N GLN A 66 -11.19 9.66 15.35
CA GLN A 66 -11.44 10.20 16.68
C GLN A 66 -10.59 9.49 17.75
N LEU A 67 -10.47 8.17 17.65
CA LEU A 67 -9.62 7.38 18.55
C LEU A 67 -8.14 7.75 18.41
N ALA A 68 -7.66 7.97 17.18
CA ALA A 68 -6.29 8.41 16.96
C ALA A 68 -6.04 9.83 17.47
N ALA A 69 -6.98 10.76 17.27
CA ALA A 69 -6.89 12.12 17.80
C ALA A 69 -6.76 12.14 19.33
N ALA A 70 -7.48 11.26 20.03
CA ALA A 70 -7.40 11.16 21.49
C ALA A 70 -6.02 10.69 22.01
N ILE A 71 -5.24 9.98 21.19
CA ILE A 71 -3.91 9.46 21.56
C ILE A 71 -2.80 10.43 21.11
N PHE A 72 -2.90 10.96 19.90
CA PHE A 72 -1.83 11.74 19.26
C PHE A 72 -2.10 13.24 19.23
N GLY A 73 -3.23 13.70 19.79
CA GLY A 73 -3.69 15.09 19.74
C GLY A 73 -4.26 15.49 18.38
N THR A 74 -3.54 15.20 17.29
CA THR A 74 -4.01 15.39 15.91
C THR A 74 -4.06 14.03 15.20
N PRO A 75 -5.19 13.65 14.59
CA PRO A 75 -5.29 12.36 13.90
C PRO A 75 -4.35 12.33 12.69
N PRO A 76 -3.68 11.19 12.40
CA PRO A 76 -2.92 11.01 11.17
C PRO A 76 -3.76 11.36 9.97
N ARG A 77 -3.14 12.05 9.02
CA ARG A 77 -3.74 12.30 7.70
C ARG A 77 -2.77 11.81 6.66
N ALA A 78 -3.31 10.99 5.76
CA ALA A 78 -2.73 10.66 4.48
C ALA A 78 -3.88 10.61 3.47
N THR A 79 -3.54 10.70 2.20
CA THR A 79 -4.48 10.76 1.10
C THR A 79 -4.25 9.62 0.12
N TYR A 80 -5.28 9.27 -0.64
CA TYR A 80 -5.14 8.32 -1.74
C TYR A 80 -4.13 8.83 -2.80
N ALA A 81 -4.02 10.16 -2.98
CA ALA A 81 -3.04 10.74 -3.90
C ALA A 81 -1.59 10.50 -3.46
N GLU A 82 -1.29 10.63 -2.16
CA GLU A 82 0.03 10.30 -1.61
C GLU A 82 0.33 8.81 -1.75
N ALA A 83 -0.64 7.95 -1.45
CA ALA A 83 -0.50 6.51 -1.62
C ALA A 83 -0.14 6.15 -3.08
N LEU A 84 -0.90 6.73 -4.02
CA LEU A 84 -0.68 6.54 -5.45
C LEU A 84 0.72 6.96 -5.88
N ALA A 85 1.16 8.15 -5.46
CA ALA A 85 2.48 8.66 -5.81
C ALA A 85 3.60 7.71 -5.35
N TYR A 86 3.51 7.16 -4.14
CA TYR A 86 4.48 6.19 -3.64
C TYR A 86 4.45 4.87 -4.42
N PHE A 87 3.27 4.34 -4.77
CA PHE A 87 3.18 3.12 -5.57
C PHE A 87 3.71 3.28 -6.99
N LEU A 88 3.42 4.42 -7.63
CA LEU A 88 3.96 4.76 -8.95
C LEU A 88 5.48 4.92 -8.91
N GLN A 89 6.03 5.52 -7.85
CA GLN A 89 7.47 5.62 -7.67
C GLN A 89 8.12 4.23 -7.49
N ALA A 90 7.48 3.33 -6.73
CA ALA A 90 7.95 1.96 -6.59
C ALA A 90 7.99 1.23 -7.95
N ASP A 91 6.93 1.37 -8.75
CA ASP A 91 6.86 0.77 -10.08
C ASP A 91 7.88 1.38 -11.06
N ALA A 92 8.07 2.71 -11.03
CA ALA A 92 9.05 3.39 -11.86
C ALA A 92 10.49 2.96 -11.57
N ILE A 93 10.81 2.62 -10.31
CA ILE A 93 12.13 2.12 -9.91
C ILE A 93 12.35 0.69 -10.40
N SER A 94 11.33 -0.17 -10.28
CA SER A 94 11.45 -1.58 -10.63
C SER A 94 10.11 -2.13 -11.14
N PRO A 95 9.79 -1.99 -12.43
CA PRO A 95 8.48 -2.37 -12.95
C PRO A 95 8.16 -3.85 -12.70
N GLY A 96 6.98 -4.13 -12.16
CA GLY A 96 6.55 -5.52 -11.92
C GLY A 96 7.32 -6.28 -10.83
N PHE A 97 8.16 -5.60 -10.02
CA PHE A 97 8.94 -6.24 -8.94
C PHE A 97 8.09 -7.02 -7.94
N TRP A 98 6.87 -6.53 -7.70
CA TRP A 98 5.87 -7.18 -6.88
C TRP A 98 4.53 -6.98 -7.56
N LYS A 99 3.91 -8.07 -8.03
CA LYS A 99 2.62 -8.04 -8.73
C LYS A 99 1.54 -7.30 -7.95
N LYS A 100 1.58 -7.36 -6.63
CA LYS A 100 0.64 -6.65 -5.74
C LYS A 100 0.77 -5.13 -5.83
N ASN A 101 1.94 -4.58 -6.16
CA ASN A 101 2.11 -3.13 -6.32
C ASN A 101 1.19 -2.58 -7.41
N SER A 102 1.17 -3.18 -8.60
CA SER A 102 0.32 -2.72 -9.71
C SER A 102 -1.17 -2.87 -9.40
N LEU A 103 -1.57 -3.89 -8.62
CA LEU A 103 -2.94 -4.02 -8.13
C LEU A 103 -3.31 -2.88 -7.18
N LEU A 104 -2.40 -2.53 -6.25
CA LEU A 104 -2.62 -1.42 -5.31
C LEU A 104 -2.70 -0.07 -6.05
N VAL A 105 -1.91 0.13 -7.11
CA VAL A 105 -2.06 1.30 -7.99
C VAL A 105 -3.47 1.36 -8.57
N ALA A 106 -3.96 0.27 -9.17
CA ALA A 106 -5.31 0.22 -9.74
C ALA A 106 -6.41 0.50 -8.69
N GLN A 107 -6.32 -0.12 -7.51
CA GLN A 107 -7.27 0.09 -6.42
C GLN A 107 -7.26 1.55 -5.94
N THR A 108 -6.09 2.18 -5.90
CA THR A 108 -5.95 3.58 -5.48
C THR A 108 -6.57 4.52 -6.52
N TYR A 109 -6.41 4.25 -7.82
CA TYR A 109 -7.12 4.98 -8.87
C TYR A 109 -8.65 4.84 -8.75
N LEU A 110 -9.17 3.66 -8.41
CA LEU A 110 -10.60 3.48 -8.14
C LEU A 110 -11.08 4.33 -6.95
N LYS A 111 -10.29 4.40 -5.87
CA LYS A 111 -10.58 5.26 -4.70
C LYS A 111 -10.57 6.75 -5.06
N LEU A 112 -9.79 7.13 -6.07
CA LEU A 112 -9.74 8.48 -6.66
C LEU A 112 -10.80 8.71 -7.75
N ASN A 113 -11.68 7.72 -8.03
CA ASN A 113 -12.68 7.74 -9.10
C ASN A 113 -12.10 7.85 -10.53
N ASP A 114 -10.82 7.51 -10.73
CA ASP A 114 -10.20 7.44 -12.06
C ASP A 114 -10.28 6.00 -12.60
N VAL A 115 -11.48 5.65 -13.09
CA VAL A 115 -11.76 4.32 -13.64
C VAL A 115 -10.91 4.00 -14.88
N PRO A 116 -10.66 4.94 -15.83
CA PRO A 116 -9.79 4.67 -16.96
C PRO A 116 -8.38 4.21 -16.54
N GLN A 117 -7.71 4.96 -15.67
CA GLN A 117 -6.38 4.58 -15.18
C GLN A 117 -6.42 3.27 -14.40
N ALA A 118 -7.45 3.06 -13.58
CA ALA A 118 -7.60 1.80 -12.86
C ALA A 118 -7.67 0.59 -13.81
N LYS A 119 -8.41 0.68 -14.92
CA LYS A 119 -8.49 -0.41 -15.92
C LYS A 119 -7.14 -0.68 -16.57
N ASP A 120 -6.38 0.35 -16.89
CA ASP A 120 -5.05 0.18 -17.50
C ASP A 120 -4.09 -0.50 -16.53
N TRP A 121 -4.10 -0.11 -15.25
CA TRP A 121 -3.29 -0.75 -14.22
C TRP A 121 -3.74 -2.18 -13.87
N LEU A 122 -5.04 -2.50 -13.97
CA LEU A 122 -5.52 -3.88 -13.85
C LEU A 122 -4.97 -4.74 -15.00
N ARG A 123 -4.97 -4.23 -16.24
CA ARG A 123 -4.38 -4.95 -17.38
C ARG A 123 -2.87 -5.15 -17.21
N LEU A 124 -2.15 -4.12 -16.75
CA LEU A 124 -0.73 -4.23 -16.41
C LEU A 124 -0.51 -5.30 -15.33
N THR A 125 -1.34 -5.31 -14.30
CA THR A 125 -1.29 -6.33 -13.25
C THR A 125 -1.45 -7.73 -13.83
N LEU A 126 -2.40 -7.94 -14.74
CA LEU A 126 -2.61 -9.25 -15.38
C LEU A 126 -1.45 -9.68 -16.29
N ALA A 127 -0.70 -8.72 -16.85
CA ALA A 127 0.48 -8.99 -17.67
C ALA A 127 1.72 -9.41 -16.87
N VAL A 128 1.79 -9.09 -15.57
CA VAL A 128 2.88 -9.55 -14.69
C VAL A 128 2.77 -11.07 -14.48
N PRO A 129 3.85 -11.86 -14.65
CA PRO A 129 3.83 -13.31 -14.45
C PRO A 129 3.34 -13.73 -13.05
N VAL A 130 2.69 -14.89 -12.97
CA VAL A 130 2.34 -15.52 -11.70
C VAL A 130 3.43 -16.50 -11.32
N VAL A 131 4.13 -16.24 -10.22
CA VAL A 131 5.24 -17.08 -9.74
C VAL A 131 4.93 -17.69 -8.37
N THR A 132 4.21 -16.96 -7.53
CA THR A 132 3.87 -17.36 -6.16
C THR A 132 2.36 -17.51 -5.96
N SER A 133 1.96 -18.08 -4.82
CA SER A 133 0.54 -18.14 -4.44
C SER A 133 -0.07 -16.75 -4.19
N GLU A 134 0.71 -15.79 -3.68
CA GLU A 134 0.25 -14.40 -3.56
C GLU A 134 0.01 -13.80 -4.95
N ASP A 135 0.88 -14.07 -5.91
CA ASP A 135 0.69 -13.59 -7.29
C ASP A 135 -0.60 -14.14 -7.91
N GLN A 136 -0.95 -15.40 -7.62
CA GLN A 136 -2.20 -15.99 -8.09
C GLN A 136 -3.41 -15.28 -7.47
N GLN A 137 -3.40 -15.05 -6.15
CA GLN A 137 -4.47 -14.30 -5.48
C GLN A 137 -4.64 -12.89 -6.06
N VAL A 138 -3.52 -12.20 -6.32
CA VAL A 138 -3.51 -10.88 -6.96
C VAL A 138 -4.06 -10.96 -8.39
N HIS A 139 -3.71 -12.00 -9.15
CA HIS A 139 -4.21 -12.21 -10.51
C HIS A 139 -5.73 -12.40 -10.52
N ASP A 140 -6.25 -13.25 -9.63
CA ASP A 140 -7.67 -13.55 -9.52
C ASP A 140 -8.45 -12.29 -9.11
N GLN A 141 -7.92 -11.55 -8.12
CA GLN A 141 -8.51 -10.29 -7.68
C GLN A 141 -8.52 -9.23 -8.80
N ALA A 142 -7.43 -9.10 -9.56
CA ALA A 142 -7.37 -8.16 -10.68
C ALA A 142 -8.39 -8.52 -11.78
N THR A 143 -8.51 -9.81 -12.09
CA THR A 143 -9.48 -10.33 -13.07
C THR A 143 -10.90 -10.05 -12.64
N ALA A 144 -11.25 -10.39 -11.39
CA ALA A 144 -12.57 -10.16 -10.83
C ALA A 144 -12.90 -8.66 -10.80
N THR A 145 -11.95 -7.81 -10.38
CA THR A 145 -12.15 -6.36 -10.35
C THR A 145 -12.42 -5.82 -11.74
N LEU A 146 -11.59 -6.18 -12.74
CA LEU A 146 -11.75 -5.71 -14.12
C LEU A 146 -13.10 -6.12 -14.73
N ALA A 147 -13.62 -7.31 -14.41
CA ALA A 147 -14.91 -7.78 -14.88
C ALA A 147 -16.11 -6.97 -14.32
N THR A 148 -15.96 -6.34 -13.16
CA THR A 148 -17.02 -5.50 -12.55
C THR A 148 -17.03 -4.06 -13.09
N LEU A 149 -15.93 -3.60 -13.69
CA LEU A 149 -15.80 -2.26 -14.24
C LEU A 149 -16.33 -2.21 -15.68
N LYS A 150 -17.57 -1.70 -15.85
CA LYS A 150 -18.19 -1.43 -17.17
C LYS A 150 -17.32 -0.55 -18.03
#